data_AF-A0A9E5VUP3-F1
#
_entry.id   AF-A0A9E5VUP3-F1
#
_cell.length_a   1.000
_cell.length_b   1.000
_cell.length_c   1.000
_cell.angle_alpha   90.00
_cell.angle_beta   90.00
_cell.angle_gamma   90.00
#
_symmetry.space_group_name_H-M   'P 1'
#
loop_
_entity.id
_entity.type
_entity.pdbx_description
1 polymer ?
#
loop_
_entity_poly.entity_id
_entity_poly.type
_entity_poly.pdbx_seq_one_letter_code
_entity_poly.pdbx_strand_id
1 'polypeptide(L)'
;MHTIVSFAGEDCNTATAHPWTLQSAPHPHSTPIARERPPQGQESQQPILIDSTSRPRYHDWRRPAATASRTRRGAGLFISLFRGGGTMGKRKAGPSKDGQSPQGRRVLQLKVTLQGVRPPIWRRLAVPADITLGRLHHVLQIAMGWTDSHLHQFTLRDKSLRQSPHDIVRLIEAGRFDEVFTATHGMRAFVPRGPEFDDLEIEGEDEDGVALAQVCRKAKSTLLYEYDFGDGWEHKIVLEKTFDAEGGVQYPVCLKGKRACPPEDCGGAWGYSALLHALADPDHPDHEDMVEWAGEIDPEEFDLEEVNECLKRLQ
;
A
#
# COMPACT_ATOMS: atom_id res chain seq x y z
N MET A 1 -26.87 -63.54 11.31
CA MET A 1 -26.04 -64.14 10.24
C MET A 1 -26.87 -64.21 8.97
N HIS A 2 -26.24 -64.21 7.79
CA HIS A 2 -26.80 -64.10 6.42
C HIS A 2 -27.02 -62.62 6.00
N THR A 3 -26.24 -61.96 5.14
CA THR A 3 -25.65 -62.27 3.80
C THR A 3 -26.69 -62.64 2.76
N ILE A 4 -26.80 -61.80 1.70
CA ILE A 4 -27.30 -61.99 0.31
C ILE A 4 -27.51 -60.55 -0.27
N VAL A 5 -27.23 -60.13 -1.51
CA VAL A 5 -26.67 -60.70 -2.76
C VAL A 5 -26.31 -59.54 -3.72
N SER A 6 -25.32 -59.76 -4.60
CA SER A 6 -24.92 -58.93 -5.75
C SER A 6 -25.68 -59.26 -7.05
N PHE A 7 -25.79 -58.30 -7.98
CA PHE A 7 -25.85 -58.44 -9.47
C PHE A 7 -25.59 -57.01 -10.02
N ALA A 8 -24.60 -56.63 -10.85
CA ALA A 8 -24.04 -57.08 -12.14
C ALA A 8 -24.76 -56.52 -13.40
N GLY A 9 -23.98 -55.87 -14.29
CA GLY A 9 -24.29 -55.49 -15.69
C GLY A 9 -24.90 -54.09 -15.88
N GLU A 10 -24.61 -53.25 -16.88
CA GLU A 10 -23.85 -53.34 -18.14
C GLU A 10 -23.57 -51.90 -18.65
N ASP A 11 -22.43 -51.75 -19.32
CA ASP A 11 -22.09 -50.94 -20.52
C ASP A 11 -22.87 -49.65 -20.88
N CYS A 12 -22.10 -48.58 -21.12
CA CYS A 12 -22.43 -47.58 -22.15
C CYS A 12 -21.17 -47.18 -22.92
N ASN A 13 -21.19 -47.55 -24.19
CA ASN A 13 -20.15 -47.37 -25.20
C ASN A 13 -20.25 -45.99 -25.89
N THR A 14 -19.16 -45.65 -26.55
CA THR A 14 -18.77 -44.54 -27.43
C THR A 14 -19.78 -43.91 -28.40
N ALA A 15 -19.36 -42.73 -28.93
CA ALA A 15 -19.74 -42.03 -30.17
C ALA A 15 -20.61 -40.77 -29.92
N THR A 16 -20.44 -39.60 -30.55
CA THR A 16 -19.73 -39.22 -31.78
C THR A 16 -19.69 -37.68 -31.84
N ALA A 17 -18.61 -37.11 -32.38
CA ALA A 17 -18.54 -35.72 -32.79
C ALA A 17 -19.39 -35.47 -34.04
N HIS A 18 -20.09 -34.34 -34.10
CA HIS A 18 -20.58 -33.75 -35.36
C HIS A 18 -20.59 -32.22 -35.30
N PRO A 19 -20.51 -31.57 -36.49
CA PRO A 19 -19.87 -30.28 -36.69
C PRO A 19 -20.88 -29.14 -36.76
N TRP A 20 -20.48 -27.96 -36.30
CA TRP A 20 -21.19 -26.72 -36.65
C TRP A 20 -20.48 -26.06 -37.84
N THR A 21 -21.16 -26.14 -38.96
CA THR A 21 -20.94 -25.42 -40.22
C THR A 21 -20.90 -23.91 -40.00
N LEU A 22 -19.78 -23.27 -40.34
CA LEU A 22 -19.67 -21.83 -40.56
C LEU A 22 -20.22 -21.51 -41.96
N GLN A 23 -21.37 -20.85 -41.99
CA GLN A 23 -21.99 -20.35 -43.21
C GLN A 23 -21.44 -18.95 -43.48
N SER A 24 -20.81 -18.79 -44.64
CA SER A 24 -20.26 -17.53 -45.13
C SER A 24 -21.36 -16.49 -45.35
N ALA A 25 -21.22 -15.32 -44.73
CA ALA A 25 -21.99 -14.12 -45.04
C ALA A 25 -21.06 -13.06 -45.69
N PRO A 26 -21.56 -12.25 -46.65
CA PRO A 26 -20.73 -11.47 -47.57
C PRO A 26 -20.16 -10.18 -46.94
N HIS A 27 -18.95 -9.83 -47.38
CA HIS A 27 -18.24 -8.59 -47.07
C HIS A 27 -19.01 -7.33 -47.51
N PRO A 28 -19.09 -6.27 -46.68
CA PRO A 28 -19.32 -4.92 -47.16
C PRO A 28 -17.99 -4.26 -47.59
N HIS A 29 -18.01 -3.73 -48.81
CA HIS A 29 -16.93 -2.99 -49.46
C HIS A 29 -16.36 -1.86 -48.59
N SER A 30 -15.03 -1.84 -48.41
CA SER A 30 -14.30 -0.72 -47.83
C SER A 30 -13.84 0.24 -48.94
N THR A 31 -14.42 1.43 -48.96
CA THR A 31 -13.86 2.61 -49.63
C THR A 31 -12.67 3.15 -48.80
N PRO A 32 -11.55 3.56 -49.40
CA PRO A 32 -10.41 4.08 -48.65
C PRO A 32 -10.68 5.53 -48.23
N ILE A 33 -10.76 5.78 -46.92
CA ILE A 33 -10.77 7.13 -46.35
C ILE A 33 -9.33 7.64 -46.31
N ALA A 34 -9.11 8.80 -46.96
CA ALA A 34 -7.85 9.51 -46.98
C ALA A 34 -7.42 9.93 -45.57
N ARG A 35 -6.13 9.73 -45.25
CA ARG A 35 -5.50 10.21 -44.02
C ARG A 35 -5.34 11.73 -44.10
N GLU A 36 -6.14 12.47 -43.32
CA GLU A 36 -5.84 13.86 -43.00
C GLU A 36 -4.87 13.91 -41.80
N ARG A 37 -3.80 14.70 -41.91
CA ARG A 37 -2.84 14.97 -40.83
C ARG A 37 -3.46 15.94 -39.82
N PRO A 38 -3.30 15.73 -38.50
CA PRO A 38 -3.62 16.75 -37.52
C PRO A 38 -2.59 17.90 -37.56
N PRO A 39 -2.97 19.13 -37.18
CA PRO A 39 -2.12 20.31 -37.30
C PRO A 39 -0.98 20.29 -36.26
N GLN A 40 0.18 20.78 -36.69
CA GLN A 40 1.36 21.00 -35.85
C GLN A 40 1.09 22.15 -34.87
N GLY A 41 0.85 21.83 -33.60
CA GLY A 41 1.02 22.75 -32.48
C GLY A 41 2.45 22.60 -31.94
N GLN A 42 3.20 23.69 -31.90
CA GLN A 42 4.51 23.74 -31.26
C GLN A 42 4.34 23.67 -29.74
N GLU A 43 4.82 22.58 -29.15
CA GLU A 43 5.10 22.52 -27.71
C GLU A 43 6.56 22.11 -27.55
N SER A 44 7.36 23.04 -27.05
CA SER A 44 8.79 22.87 -26.84
C SER A 44 9.04 21.92 -25.68
N GLN A 45 9.19 20.62 -25.96
CA GLN A 45 9.76 19.69 -25.00
C GLN A 45 11.29 19.82 -25.03
N GLN A 46 11.85 20.37 -23.96
CA GLN A 46 13.27 20.19 -23.69
C GLN A 46 13.46 18.78 -23.10
N PRO A 47 14.45 18.00 -23.55
CA PRO A 47 14.73 16.71 -22.96
C PRO A 47 15.29 16.90 -21.56
N ILE A 48 14.63 16.29 -20.57
CA ILE A 48 15.16 16.14 -19.22
C ILE A 48 16.31 15.14 -19.34
N LEU A 49 17.55 15.63 -19.25
CA LEU A 49 18.73 14.78 -19.06
C LEU A 49 18.60 14.13 -17.67
N ILE A 50 18.22 12.86 -17.65
CA ILE A 50 18.30 12.02 -16.45
C ILE A 50 19.77 11.58 -16.34
N ASP A 51 20.46 12.08 -15.32
CA ASP A 51 21.81 11.64 -14.98
C ASP A 51 21.78 10.19 -14.52
N SER A 52 22.26 9.28 -15.38
CA SER A 52 22.28 7.83 -15.18
C SER A 52 23.32 7.34 -14.17
N THR A 53 23.95 8.23 -13.41
CA THR A 53 24.99 7.86 -12.42
C THR A 53 24.60 8.00 -10.95
N SER A 54 23.35 8.36 -10.65
CA SER A 54 22.85 8.48 -9.27
C SER A 54 21.58 7.67 -9.03
N ARG A 55 21.76 6.38 -8.70
CA ARG A 55 20.68 5.52 -8.18
C ARG A 55 20.33 5.91 -6.73
N PRO A 56 19.05 5.98 -6.33
CA PRO A 56 18.70 5.88 -4.94
C PRO A 56 18.71 4.40 -4.54
N ARG A 57 19.75 3.97 -3.80
CA ARG A 57 19.55 2.98 -2.74
C ARG A 57 18.55 3.57 -1.72
N TYR A 58 17.97 2.78 -0.80
CA TYR A 58 17.07 3.20 0.30
C TYR A 58 17.53 4.42 1.17
N HIS A 59 18.60 5.10 0.82
CA HIS A 59 19.24 6.21 1.50
C HIS A 59 18.59 7.58 1.38
N ASP A 60 17.57 7.82 0.55
CA ASP A 60 17.10 9.20 0.31
C ASP A 60 15.80 9.61 1.02
N TRP A 61 15.61 9.18 2.27
CA TRP A 61 14.49 9.65 3.10
C TRP A 61 14.76 10.99 3.80
N ARG A 62 15.93 11.64 3.59
CA ARG A 62 16.21 13.02 4.07
C ARG A 62 17.24 13.77 3.21
N ARG A 63 16.76 14.62 2.30
CA ARG A 63 17.42 15.90 2.00
C ARG A 63 16.41 17.06 2.08
N PRO A 64 16.43 17.87 3.15
CA PRO A 64 15.95 19.23 3.04
C PRO A 64 16.92 20.03 2.16
N ALA A 65 16.40 20.76 1.18
CA ALA A 65 17.17 21.73 0.40
C ALA A 65 17.79 22.78 1.34
N ALA A 66 19.08 22.62 1.65
CA ALA A 66 19.83 23.61 2.40
C ALA A 66 20.53 24.56 1.44
N THR A 67 19.94 25.75 1.24
CA THR A 67 20.70 26.92 0.80
C THR A 67 21.16 27.70 2.03
N ALA A 68 22.47 27.71 2.22
CA ALA A 68 23.15 28.45 3.26
C ALA A 68 23.07 29.97 3.01
N SER A 69 22.87 30.75 4.07
CA SER A 69 23.62 31.99 4.22
C SER A 69 24.03 32.16 5.68
N ARG A 70 25.32 32.41 5.85
CA ARG A 70 26.03 32.49 7.12
C ARG A 70 26.44 33.94 7.31
N THR A 71 26.06 34.55 8.42
CA THR A 71 26.69 35.78 8.91
C THR A 71 26.90 35.69 10.43
N ARG A 72 28.14 36.00 10.83
CA ARG A 72 28.70 35.93 12.19
C ARG A 72 28.36 37.19 13.02
N ARG A 73 28.61 37.05 14.34
CA ARG A 73 28.87 38.05 15.42
C ARG A 73 27.62 38.36 16.26
N GLY A 74 27.67 38.41 17.61
CA GLY A 74 28.79 38.38 18.53
C GLY A 74 28.37 38.26 20.01
N ALA A 75 29.41 38.25 20.84
CA ALA A 75 29.55 38.22 22.29
C ALA A 75 28.38 38.61 23.22
N GLY A 76 28.32 37.93 24.38
CA GLY A 76 27.56 38.34 25.56
C GLY A 76 27.88 37.48 26.79
N LEU A 77 28.87 37.92 27.56
CA LEU A 77 29.31 37.41 28.87
C LEU A 77 28.30 37.78 29.96
N PHE A 78 27.96 36.89 30.91
CA PHE A 78 27.73 37.25 32.32
C PHE A 78 27.93 36.05 33.26
N ILE A 79 28.66 36.31 34.33
CA ILE A 79 29.15 35.39 35.37
C ILE A 79 28.38 35.64 36.68
N SER A 80 28.25 34.57 37.49
CA SER A 80 28.22 34.52 38.97
C SER A 80 26.89 34.28 39.71
N LEU A 81 26.82 33.05 40.27
CA LEU A 81 26.58 32.66 41.67
C LEU A 81 25.49 33.37 42.49
N PHE A 82 24.57 32.56 43.04
CA PHE A 82 24.28 32.61 44.47
C PHE A 82 23.96 31.21 45.04
N ARG A 83 24.47 30.99 46.25
CA ARG A 83 24.41 29.77 47.07
C ARG A 83 23.62 30.13 48.35
N GLY A 84 22.70 29.26 48.75
CA GLY A 84 21.95 29.31 50.02
C GLY A 84 20.62 28.58 49.86
N GLY A 85 20.25 27.53 50.59
CA GLY A 85 20.49 27.25 52.01
C GLY A 85 19.21 27.55 52.79
N GLY A 86 18.25 26.61 52.82
CA GLY A 86 16.99 26.76 53.53
C GLY A 86 16.26 25.43 53.72
N THR A 87 15.97 25.09 54.98
CA THR A 87 15.49 23.80 55.49
C THR A 87 13.98 23.61 55.48
N MET A 88 13.55 22.40 55.12
CA MET A 88 12.48 21.56 55.68
C MET A 88 11.07 22.16 55.93
N GLY A 89 10.13 21.77 55.06
CA GLY A 89 8.70 21.67 55.36
C GLY A 89 8.16 20.34 54.89
N LYS A 90 8.02 19.36 55.80
CA LYS A 90 7.42 18.05 55.53
C LYS A 90 5.95 18.22 55.16
N ARG A 91 5.62 18.16 53.87
CA ARG A 91 4.25 17.89 53.40
C ARG A 91 4.08 16.38 53.27
N LYS A 92 3.09 15.84 54.00
CA LYS A 92 2.66 14.44 53.86
C LYS A 92 2.18 14.24 52.42
N ALA A 93 2.89 13.39 51.68
CA ALA A 93 2.41 12.88 50.40
C ALA A 93 1.17 12.01 50.67
N GLY A 94 0.02 12.42 50.15
CA GLY A 94 -1.11 11.51 49.96
C GLY A 94 -0.73 10.42 48.96
N PRO A 95 -1.47 9.30 48.91
CA PRO A 95 -1.13 8.21 48.01
C PRO A 95 -1.22 8.72 46.57
N SER A 96 -0.08 8.77 45.91
CA SER A 96 0.03 9.01 44.47
C SER A 96 -0.75 7.91 43.76
N LYS A 97 -1.88 8.29 43.15
CA LYS A 97 -2.64 7.45 42.22
C LYS A 97 -1.96 7.43 40.85
N ASP A 98 -0.70 7.03 40.79
CA ASP A 98 -0.01 6.75 39.52
C ASP A 98 0.86 5.51 39.70
N GLY A 99 0.21 4.44 40.17
CA GLY A 99 0.71 3.07 40.10
C GLY A 99 -0.02 2.31 39.01
N GLN A 100 -0.04 2.85 37.79
CA GLN A 100 -0.51 2.10 36.63
C GLN A 100 0.72 1.43 36.03
N SER A 101 0.97 0.19 36.46
CA SER A 101 1.86 -0.74 35.77
C SER A 101 1.53 -0.71 34.27
N PRO A 102 2.52 -0.66 33.35
CA PRO A 102 2.24 -0.58 31.93
C PRO A 102 1.49 -1.85 31.55
N GLN A 103 0.20 -1.73 31.28
CA GLN A 103 -0.52 -2.75 30.52
C GLN A 103 0.27 -2.92 29.22
N GLY A 104 0.71 -4.16 28.95
CA GLY A 104 1.58 -4.46 27.82
C GLY A 104 1.05 -3.79 26.56
N ARG A 105 1.90 -3.01 25.89
CA ARG A 105 1.53 -2.39 24.61
C ARG A 105 1.20 -3.53 23.64
N ARG A 106 -0.04 -3.61 23.16
CA ARG A 106 -0.43 -4.69 22.24
C ARG A 106 0.20 -4.46 20.87
N VAL A 107 0.61 -5.55 20.24
CA VAL A 107 1.21 -5.59 18.92
C VAL A 107 0.34 -6.44 18.00
N LEU A 108 0.16 -5.96 16.78
CA LEU A 108 -0.58 -6.63 15.72
C LEU A 108 0.41 -7.21 14.71
N GLN A 109 0.31 -8.51 14.45
CA GLN A 109 1.01 -9.14 13.34
C GLN A 109 0.14 -9.09 12.09
N LEU A 110 0.61 -8.37 11.07
CA LEU A 110 -0.04 -8.23 9.79
C LEU A 110 0.68 -9.06 8.74
N LYS A 111 -0.06 -9.70 7.84
CA LYS A 111 0.44 -10.13 6.54
C LYS A 111 -0.05 -9.17 5.48
N VAL A 112 0.88 -8.53 4.78
CA VAL A 112 0.62 -7.66 3.66
C VAL A 112 1.00 -8.39 2.39
N THR A 113 0.11 -8.46 1.41
CA THR A 113 0.36 -9.16 0.14
C THR A 113 -0.06 -8.25 -1.01
N LEU A 114 0.86 -7.99 -1.93
CA LEU A 114 0.55 -7.28 -3.17
C LEU A 114 -0.37 -8.15 -4.03
N GLN A 115 -1.48 -7.58 -4.50
CA GLN A 115 -2.42 -8.26 -5.38
C GLN A 115 -2.00 -8.12 -6.85
N GLY A 116 -2.57 -8.93 -7.73
CA GLY A 116 -2.29 -8.86 -9.18
C GLY A 116 -0.96 -9.47 -9.64
N VAL A 117 0.04 -9.62 -8.77
CA VAL A 117 1.39 -10.11 -9.13
C VAL A 117 1.62 -11.57 -8.71
N ARG A 118 2.30 -12.34 -9.58
CA ARG A 118 2.75 -13.72 -9.30
C ARG A 118 4.22 -13.94 -9.72
N PRO A 119 5.02 -14.69 -8.94
CA PRO A 119 4.75 -15.23 -7.60
C PRO A 119 4.41 -14.15 -6.54
N PRO A 120 3.76 -14.49 -5.42
CA PRO A 120 3.30 -13.48 -4.46
C PRO A 120 4.46 -12.68 -3.86
N ILE A 121 4.33 -11.35 -3.89
CA ILE A 121 5.19 -10.41 -3.15
C ILE A 121 4.48 -10.09 -1.83
N TRP A 122 5.18 -10.23 -0.71
CA TRP A 122 4.54 -10.08 0.60
C TRP A 122 5.52 -9.70 1.72
N ARG A 123 4.96 -9.10 2.76
CA ARG A 123 5.63 -8.73 4.01
C ARG A 123 4.83 -9.20 5.20
N ARG A 124 5.52 -9.47 6.31
CA ARG A 124 4.89 -9.72 7.61
C ARG A 124 5.43 -8.72 8.60
N LEU A 125 4.53 -7.88 9.10
CA LEU A 125 4.85 -6.73 9.93
C LEU A 125 4.30 -6.95 11.34
N ALA A 126 5.04 -6.50 12.34
CA ALA A 126 4.57 -6.35 13.72
C ALA A 126 4.49 -4.85 14.01
N VAL A 127 3.29 -4.35 14.27
CA VAL A 127 3.03 -2.92 14.47
C VAL A 127 2.28 -2.68 15.78
N PRO A 128 2.45 -1.51 16.44
CA PRO A 128 1.66 -1.15 17.61
C PRO A 128 0.16 -1.19 17.30
N ALA A 129 -0.66 -1.65 18.25
CA ALA A 129 -2.11 -1.73 18.05
C ALA A 129 -2.78 -0.35 17.87
N ASP A 130 -2.16 0.68 18.42
CA ASP A 130 -2.57 2.09 18.38
C ASP A 130 -1.96 2.89 17.23
N ILE A 131 -1.22 2.25 16.30
CA ILE A 131 -0.73 2.92 15.09
C ILE A 131 -1.93 3.45 14.29
N THR A 132 -1.86 4.71 13.83
CA THR A 132 -2.86 5.28 12.92
C THR A 132 -2.75 4.64 11.54
N LEU A 133 -3.78 4.76 10.71
CA LEU A 133 -3.70 4.28 9.33
C LEU A 133 -2.68 5.10 8.52
N GLY A 134 -2.56 6.42 8.74
CA GLY A 134 -1.51 7.23 8.12
C GLY A 134 -0.09 6.84 8.55
N ARG A 135 0.13 6.54 9.83
CA ARG A 135 1.41 5.95 10.26
C ARG A 135 1.66 4.56 9.69
N LEU A 136 0.61 3.75 9.51
CA LEU A 136 0.74 2.45 8.85
C LEU A 136 1.12 2.59 7.38
N HIS A 137 0.61 3.60 6.68
CA HIS A 137 0.99 3.92 5.30
C HIS A 137 2.51 4.09 5.16
N HIS A 138 3.15 4.91 5.98
CA HIS A 138 4.62 5.06 5.92
C HIS A 138 5.38 3.75 6.23
N VAL A 139 4.83 2.90 7.11
CA VAL A 139 5.41 1.56 7.36
C VAL A 139 5.30 0.68 6.11
N LEU A 140 4.20 0.77 5.37
CA LEU A 140 4.00 0.03 4.12
C LEU A 140 4.95 0.54 3.03
N GLN A 141 5.08 1.86 2.86
CA GLN A 141 6.02 2.48 1.92
C GLN A 141 7.44 1.96 2.13
N ILE A 142 7.94 2.01 3.37
CA ILE A 142 9.27 1.48 3.72
C ILE A 142 9.35 -0.04 3.48
N ALA A 143 8.34 -0.80 3.91
CA ALA A 143 8.38 -2.26 3.79
C ALA A 143 8.30 -2.74 2.34
N MET A 144 7.66 -1.97 1.46
CA MET A 144 7.57 -2.27 0.03
C MET A 144 8.75 -1.68 -0.76
N GLY A 145 9.45 -0.68 -0.24
CA GLY A 145 10.54 -0.01 -0.95
C GLY A 145 10.06 1.08 -1.89
N TRP A 146 8.93 1.71 -1.56
CA TRP A 146 8.33 2.81 -2.31
C TRP A 146 8.60 4.16 -1.66
N THR A 147 8.39 5.21 -2.43
CA THR A 147 8.88 6.56 -2.13
C THR A 147 7.79 7.53 -1.70
N ASP A 148 6.57 7.05 -1.47
CA ASP A 148 5.44 7.87 -1.01
C ASP A 148 5.16 9.05 -1.96
N SER A 149 5.23 8.76 -3.27
CA SER A 149 5.16 9.76 -4.34
C SER A 149 3.75 9.92 -4.93
N HIS A 150 2.84 9.02 -4.56
CA HIS A 150 1.47 8.98 -5.07
C HIS A 150 0.45 8.93 -3.94
N LEU A 151 -0.80 9.21 -4.31
CA LEU A 151 -1.93 9.10 -3.38
C LEU A 151 -2.18 7.65 -2.96
N HIS A 152 -2.77 7.50 -1.77
CA HIS A 152 -3.17 6.21 -1.24
C HIS A 152 -4.52 6.30 -0.53
N GLN A 153 -5.10 5.13 -0.29
CA GLN A 153 -6.24 4.97 0.59
C GLN A 153 -6.25 3.60 1.25
N PHE A 154 -6.93 3.52 2.39
CA PHE A 154 -7.33 2.23 2.98
C PHE A 154 -8.82 2.01 2.79
N THR A 155 -9.22 0.77 2.51
CA THR A 155 -10.64 0.42 2.44
C THR A 155 -10.99 -0.79 3.28
N LEU A 156 -12.04 -0.64 4.10
CA LEU A 156 -12.61 -1.70 4.92
C LEU A 156 -14.03 -2.02 4.48
N ARG A 157 -14.36 -3.30 4.38
CA ARG A 157 -15.77 -3.71 4.22
C ARG A 157 -16.51 -3.64 5.57
N ASP A 158 -17.26 -2.57 5.78
CA ASP A 158 -18.19 -2.39 6.89
C ASP A 158 -19.63 -2.74 6.50
N LYS A 159 -20.06 -3.95 6.88
CA LYS A 159 -21.42 -4.41 6.62
C LYS A 159 -22.50 -3.60 7.35
N SER A 160 -22.15 -2.80 8.36
CA SER A 160 -23.10 -1.97 9.08
C SER A 160 -23.55 -0.74 8.29
N LEU A 161 -22.75 -0.33 7.29
CA LEU A 161 -23.09 0.78 6.39
C LEU A 161 -24.02 0.38 5.24
N ARG A 162 -24.49 -0.86 5.22
CA ARG A 162 -25.45 -1.30 4.21
C ARG A 162 -26.77 -0.56 4.41
N GLN A 163 -27.13 0.24 3.42
CA GLN A 163 -28.38 0.97 3.44
C GLN A 163 -29.55 0.08 3.04
N SER A 164 -30.78 0.50 3.38
CA SER A 164 -31.97 -0.21 2.92
C SER A 164 -32.11 -0.09 1.39
N PRO A 165 -32.79 -1.03 0.72
CA PRO A 165 -33.07 -0.92 -0.72
C PRO A 165 -33.76 0.41 -1.09
N HIS A 166 -34.60 0.96 -0.22
CA HIS A 166 -35.25 2.25 -0.45
C HIS A 166 -34.27 3.43 -0.45
N ASP A 167 -33.28 3.42 0.43
CA ASP A 167 -32.25 4.46 0.47
C ASP A 167 -31.31 4.37 -0.74
N ILE A 168 -30.99 3.14 -1.19
CA ILE A 168 -30.22 2.92 -2.41
C ILE A 168 -30.95 3.50 -3.63
N VAL A 169 -32.26 3.27 -3.77
CA VAL A 169 -33.06 3.84 -4.87
C VAL A 169 -33.00 5.37 -4.85
N ARG A 170 -33.09 6.01 -3.68
CA ARG A 170 -32.96 7.47 -3.55
C ARG A 170 -31.61 8.00 -4.02
N LEU A 171 -30.51 7.29 -3.72
CA LEU A 171 -29.17 7.67 -4.19
C LEU A 171 -29.05 7.56 -5.72
N ILE A 172 -29.61 6.50 -6.31
CA ILE A 172 -29.66 6.32 -7.77
C ILE A 172 -30.47 7.45 -8.42
N GLU A 173 -31.65 7.76 -7.89
CA GLU A 173 -32.51 8.85 -8.38
C GLU A 173 -31.83 10.22 -8.28
N ALA A 174 -30.92 10.41 -7.31
CA ALA A 174 -30.11 11.60 -7.15
C ALA A 174 -28.82 11.62 -8.00
N GLY A 175 -28.54 10.56 -8.78
CA GLY A 175 -27.32 10.45 -9.59
C GLY A 175 -26.03 10.24 -8.79
N ARG A 176 -26.13 9.85 -7.51
CA ARG A 176 -24.99 9.70 -6.58
C ARG A 176 -24.41 8.29 -6.66
N PHE A 177 -23.91 7.91 -7.84
CA PHE A 177 -23.52 6.52 -8.13
C PHE A 177 -22.34 6.00 -7.28
N ASP A 178 -21.40 6.87 -6.93
CA ASP A 178 -20.28 6.49 -6.05
C ASP A 178 -20.78 6.11 -4.65
N GLU A 179 -21.82 6.81 -4.18
CA GLU A 179 -22.46 6.50 -2.90
C GLU A 179 -23.36 5.26 -2.96
N VAL A 180 -23.91 4.93 -4.14
CA VAL A 180 -24.61 3.67 -4.34
C VAL A 180 -23.65 2.50 -4.14
N PHE A 181 -22.41 2.61 -4.62
CA PHE A 181 -21.40 1.58 -4.41
C PHE A 181 -21.13 1.38 -2.92
N THR A 182 -20.83 2.46 -2.20
CA THR A 182 -20.61 2.46 -0.74
C THR A 182 -21.81 1.90 0.02
N ALA A 183 -23.03 2.36 -0.29
CA ALA A 183 -24.28 1.93 0.36
C ALA A 183 -24.61 0.44 0.12
N THR A 184 -24.24 -0.10 -1.04
CA THR A 184 -24.53 -1.49 -1.41
C THR A 184 -23.47 -2.45 -0.89
N HIS A 185 -22.20 -2.07 -0.99
CA HIS A 185 -21.08 -2.93 -0.65
C HIS A 185 -20.69 -2.82 0.83
N GLY A 186 -21.04 -1.70 1.46
CA GLY A 186 -20.68 -1.32 2.82
C GLY A 186 -19.17 -1.18 2.90
N MET A 187 -18.60 -0.18 2.23
CA MET A 187 -17.15 0.09 2.23
C MET A 187 -16.87 1.40 2.95
N ARG A 188 -15.79 1.44 3.73
CA ARG A 188 -15.29 2.64 4.40
C ARG A 188 -13.91 2.92 3.85
N ALA A 189 -13.74 4.09 3.25
CA ALA A 189 -12.46 4.60 2.80
C ALA A 189 -11.85 5.47 3.90
N PHE A 190 -10.54 5.32 4.10
CA PHE A 190 -9.72 6.18 4.94
C PHE A 190 -8.63 6.77 4.05
N VAL A 191 -8.49 8.09 4.06
CA VAL A 191 -7.70 8.86 3.10
C VAL A 191 -6.81 9.85 3.84
N PRO A 192 -5.66 10.25 3.26
CA PRO A 192 -4.83 11.31 3.83
C PRO A 192 -5.61 12.62 3.90
N ARG A 193 -5.37 13.39 4.97
CA ARG A 193 -5.92 14.73 5.18
C ARG A 193 -4.82 15.69 5.57
N GLY A 194 -4.96 16.95 5.15
CA GLY A 194 -4.02 18.02 5.47
C GLY A 194 -3.89 19.02 4.33
N PRO A 195 -3.15 20.12 4.53
CA PRO A 195 -3.07 21.22 3.57
C PRO A 195 -2.62 20.81 2.17
N GLU A 196 -1.84 19.73 2.06
CA GLU A 196 -1.35 19.17 0.79
C GLU A 196 -2.43 18.37 0.03
N PHE A 197 -3.48 17.93 0.73
CA PHE A 197 -4.57 17.10 0.18
C PHE A 197 -5.94 17.81 0.22
N ASP A 198 -6.05 19.00 0.80
CA ASP A 198 -7.33 19.71 1.00
C ASP A 198 -8.03 20.05 -0.32
N ASP A 199 -7.27 20.25 -1.40
CA ASP A 199 -7.81 20.54 -2.74
C ASP A 199 -8.17 19.27 -3.54
N LEU A 200 -7.83 18.08 -3.03
CA LEU A 200 -8.16 16.81 -3.66
C LEU A 200 -9.54 16.38 -3.17
N GLU A 201 -10.50 16.32 -4.08
CA GLU A 201 -11.88 15.88 -3.81
C GLU A 201 -11.96 14.35 -3.60
N ILE A 202 -11.20 13.82 -2.62
CA ILE A 202 -11.19 12.40 -2.26
C ILE A 202 -12.15 12.18 -1.09
N GLU A 203 -13.15 11.32 -1.31
CA GLU A 203 -14.11 10.93 -0.30
C GLU A 203 -13.53 9.90 0.67
N GLY A 204 -13.66 10.15 1.97
CA GLY A 204 -13.17 9.22 3.00
C GLY A 204 -12.98 9.87 4.36
N GLU A 205 -12.87 9.02 5.38
CA GLU A 205 -12.51 9.43 6.74
C GLU A 205 -11.01 9.75 6.83
N ASP A 206 -10.62 10.64 7.74
CA ASP A 206 -9.21 10.94 8.02
C ASP A 206 -8.47 9.70 8.57
N GLU A 207 -7.45 9.25 7.86
CA GLU A 207 -6.67 8.08 8.25
C GLU A 207 -5.86 8.26 9.53
N ASP A 208 -5.47 9.49 9.87
CA ASP A 208 -4.74 9.77 11.10
C ASP A 208 -5.65 9.82 12.34
N GLY A 209 -6.96 9.99 12.12
CA GLY A 209 -7.97 9.88 13.17
C GLY A 209 -8.29 8.45 13.59
N VAL A 210 -7.81 7.43 12.86
CA VAL A 210 -8.25 6.04 13.01
C VAL A 210 -7.07 5.12 13.33
N ALA A 211 -7.14 4.47 14.49
CA ALA A 211 -6.13 3.47 14.88
C ALA A 211 -6.42 2.11 14.23
N LEU A 212 -5.37 1.39 13.82
CA LEU A 212 -5.47 0.09 13.17
C LEU A 212 -6.30 -0.91 13.98
N ALA A 213 -6.17 -0.97 15.31
CA ALA A 213 -6.97 -1.88 16.14
C ALA A 213 -8.47 -1.56 16.15
N GLN A 214 -8.89 -0.34 15.78
CA GLN A 214 -10.31 0.01 15.68
C GLN A 214 -10.98 -0.66 14.48
N VAL A 215 -10.23 -0.86 13.39
CA VAL A 215 -10.69 -1.47 12.13
C VAL A 215 -10.33 -2.96 12.04
N CYS A 216 -9.15 -3.35 12.54
CA CYS A 216 -8.68 -4.74 12.61
C CYS A 216 -8.83 -5.32 14.02
N ARG A 217 -10.08 -5.66 14.38
CA ARG A 217 -10.43 -6.07 15.76
C ARG A 217 -10.10 -7.51 16.12
N LYS A 218 -9.95 -8.41 15.14
CA LYS A 218 -9.72 -9.84 15.38
C LYS A 218 -8.89 -10.47 14.27
N ALA A 219 -8.27 -11.61 14.56
CA ALA A 219 -7.59 -12.40 13.54
C ALA A 219 -8.50 -12.63 12.32
N LYS A 220 -7.89 -12.55 11.13
CA LYS A 220 -8.54 -12.56 9.81
C LYS A 220 -9.31 -11.30 9.43
N SER A 221 -9.35 -10.27 10.28
CA SER A 221 -9.70 -8.92 9.81
C SER A 221 -8.85 -8.57 8.60
N THR A 222 -9.49 -8.06 7.56
CA THR A 222 -8.87 -7.71 6.29
C THR A 222 -9.11 -6.24 6.00
N LEU A 223 -8.06 -5.54 5.62
CA LEU A 223 -8.06 -4.17 5.13
C LEU A 223 -7.40 -4.18 3.75
N LEU A 224 -7.92 -3.40 2.81
CA LEU A 224 -7.26 -3.15 1.53
C LEU A 224 -6.50 -1.83 1.63
N TYR A 225 -5.34 -1.77 1.02
CA TYR A 225 -4.52 -0.57 0.91
C TYR A 225 -4.16 -0.40 -0.56
N GLU A 226 -4.62 0.69 -1.16
CA GLU A 226 -4.33 1.05 -2.53
C GLU A 226 -3.32 2.19 -2.51
N TYR A 227 -2.25 2.05 -3.29
CA TYR A 227 -1.23 3.07 -3.49
C TYR A 227 -1.08 3.31 -4.98
N ASP A 228 -0.87 4.58 -5.34
CA ASP A 228 -0.88 5.07 -6.70
C ASP A 228 -2.19 4.75 -7.44
N PHE A 229 -3.09 5.72 -7.49
CA PHE A 229 -4.39 5.56 -8.18
C PHE A 229 -4.24 5.47 -9.71
N GLY A 230 -3.07 5.80 -10.27
CA GLY A 230 -2.76 5.56 -11.67
C GLY A 230 -2.45 4.09 -11.93
N ASP A 231 -1.48 3.54 -11.21
CA ASP A 231 -1.02 2.15 -11.37
C ASP A 231 -1.90 1.11 -10.64
N GLY A 232 -2.68 1.55 -9.65
CA GLY A 232 -3.66 0.76 -8.92
C GLY A 232 -3.05 -0.32 -8.03
N TRP A 233 -1.99 -0.01 -7.27
CA TRP A 233 -1.31 -1.02 -6.45
C TRP A 233 -2.10 -1.40 -5.20
N GLU A 234 -2.92 -2.46 -5.33
CA GLU A 234 -3.69 -2.99 -4.22
C GLU A 234 -2.91 -3.99 -3.34
N HIS A 235 -2.96 -3.78 -2.03
CA HIS A 235 -2.43 -4.66 -1.01
C HIS A 235 -3.54 -5.18 -0.14
N LYS A 236 -3.55 -6.50 0.03
CA LYS A 236 -4.38 -7.14 1.03
C LYS A 236 -3.62 -7.23 2.35
N ILE A 237 -4.12 -6.54 3.36
CA ILE A 237 -3.59 -6.57 4.73
C ILE A 237 -4.49 -7.47 5.57
N VAL A 238 -3.92 -8.51 6.16
CA VAL A 238 -4.63 -9.45 7.03
C VAL A 238 -4.02 -9.45 8.42
N LEU A 239 -4.84 -9.20 9.44
CA LEU A 239 -4.43 -9.42 10.84
C LEU A 239 -4.30 -10.92 11.10
N GLU A 240 -3.07 -11.40 11.30
CA GLU A 240 -2.81 -12.82 11.59
C GLU A 240 -3.00 -13.12 13.07
N LYS A 241 -2.43 -12.31 13.96
CA LYS A 241 -2.52 -12.47 15.42
C LYS A 241 -2.22 -11.17 16.18
N THR A 242 -2.58 -11.16 17.45
CA THR A 242 -2.27 -10.10 18.42
C THR A 242 -1.47 -10.70 19.56
N PHE A 243 -0.48 -9.96 20.08
CA PHE A 243 0.37 -10.38 21.19
C PHE A 243 0.87 -9.17 21.98
N ASP A 244 1.45 -9.39 23.16
CA ASP A 244 2.02 -8.32 23.98
C ASP A 244 3.41 -7.93 23.48
N ALA A 245 3.73 -6.63 23.50
CA ALA A 245 5.04 -6.13 23.11
C ALA A 245 6.15 -6.77 23.97
N GLU A 246 7.20 -7.22 23.29
CA GLU A 246 8.39 -7.74 23.95
C GLU A 246 9.26 -6.60 24.50
N GLY A 247 9.78 -6.78 25.71
CA GLY A 247 10.65 -5.79 26.35
C GLY A 247 11.93 -5.58 25.55
N GLY A 248 12.26 -4.31 25.25
CA GLY A 248 13.45 -3.94 24.49
C GLY A 248 13.28 -3.98 22.96
N VAL A 249 12.15 -4.47 22.45
CA VAL A 249 11.82 -4.39 21.01
C VAL A 249 11.07 -3.10 20.74
N GLN A 250 11.55 -2.34 19.75
CA GLN A 250 10.86 -1.15 19.25
C GLN A 250 10.08 -1.51 17.98
N TYR A 251 8.76 -1.34 18.02
CA TYR A 251 7.88 -1.53 16.87
C TYR A 251 7.68 -0.20 16.13
N PRO A 252 7.44 -0.19 14.81
CA PRO A 252 7.17 -1.34 13.93
C PRO A 252 8.43 -2.14 13.53
N VAL A 253 8.23 -3.43 13.22
CA VAL A 253 9.29 -4.35 12.76
C VAL A 253 8.75 -5.22 11.62
N CYS A 254 9.53 -5.40 10.56
CA CYS A 254 9.30 -6.44 9.57
C CYS A 254 9.88 -7.76 10.09
N LEU A 255 9.03 -8.78 10.23
CA LEU A 255 9.40 -10.09 10.74
C LEU A 255 9.94 -11.01 9.65
N LYS A 256 9.49 -10.78 8.39
CA LYS A 256 9.91 -11.51 7.19
C LYS A 256 9.17 -10.96 5.96
N GLY A 257 9.69 -11.29 4.79
CA GLY A 257 9.06 -11.01 3.50
C GLY A 257 9.68 -11.88 2.42
N LYS A 258 9.20 -11.71 1.19
CA LYS A 258 9.82 -12.32 0.01
C LYS A 258 9.59 -11.43 -1.21
N ARG A 259 10.58 -11.39 -2.11
CA ARG A 259 10.59 -10.70 -3.40
C ARG A 259 10.63 -9.18 -3.27
N ALA A 260 11.28 -8.51 -4.21
CA ALA A 260 11.23 -7.07 -4.34
C ALA A 260 9.82 -6.66 -4.76
N CYS A 261 9.38 -5.46 -4.37
CA CYS A 261 8.16 -4.89 -4.94
C CYS A 261 8.45 -4.31 -6.33
N PRO A 262 7.41 -4.13 -7.16
CA PRO A 262 7.54 -3.42 -8.42
C PRO A 262 8.14 -2.02 -8.21
N PRO A 263 8.96 -1.52 -9.16
CA PRO A 263 9.38 -0.13 -9.16
C PRO A 263 8.19 0.83 -9.19
N GLU A 264 8.39 2.05 -8.70
CA GLU A 264 7.45 3.15 -8.91
C GLU A 264 7.24 3.36 -10.42
N ASP A 265 6.04 3.81 -10.79
CA ASP A 265 5.65 4.18 -12.15
C ASP A 265 5.85 3.10 -13.23
N CYS A 266 5.87 1.81 -12.84
CA CYS A 266 6.08 0.73 -13.81
C CYS A 266 4.80 0.32 -14.56
N GLY A 267 3.68 1.03 -14.40
CA GLY A 267 2.43 0.78 -15.12
C GLY A 267 1.57 -0.31 -14.50
N GLY A 268 1.55 -0.40 -13.18
CA GLY A 268 0.75 -1.36 -12.43
C GLY A 268 1.16 -2.81 -12.65
N ALA A 269 0.32 -3.76 -12.22
CA ALA A 269 0.66 -5.19 -12.26
C ALA A 269 0.93 -5.70 -13.69
N TRP A 270 0.26 -5.12 -14.69
CA TRP A 270 0.48 -5.46 -16.11
C TRP A 270 1.82 -4.95 -16.62
N GLY A 271 2.15 -3.68 -16.35
CA GLY A 271 3.43 -3.11 -16.74
C GLY A 271 4.60 -3.80 -16.03
N TYR A 272 4.47 -4.13 -14.75
CA TYR A 272 5.47 -4.95 -14.04
C TYR A 272 5.64 -6.33 -14.67
N SER A 273 4.54 -6.99 -15.06
CA SER A 273 4.63 -8.29 -15.73
C SER A 273 5.31 -8.19 -17.09
N ALA A 274 5.05 -7.13 -17.85
CA ALA A 274 5.70 -6.87 -19.14
C ALA A 274 7.20 -6.60 -18.94
N LEU A 275 7.55 -5.80 -17.92
CA LEU A 275 8.93 -5.53 -17.53
C LEU A 275 9.68 -6.83 -17.21
N LEU A 276 9.15 -7.68 -16.32
CA LEU A 276 9.81 -8.94 -15.98
C LEU A 276 9.96 -9.89 -17.17
N HIS A 277 8.99 -9.89 -18.09
CA HIS A 277 9.06 -10.69 -19.31
C HIS A 277 10.17 -10.22 -20.23
N ALA A 278 10.28 -8.90 -20.45
CA ALA A 278 11.35 -8.31 -21.26
C ALA A 278 12.73 -8.52 -20.63
N LEU A 279 12.88 -8.32 -19.32
CA LEU A 279 14.15 -8.51 -18.61
C LEU A 279 14.64 -9.98 -18.62
N ALA A 280 13.72 -10.94 -18.68
CA ALA A 280 14.07 -12.37 -18.65
C ALA A 280 14.55 -12.91 -20.02
N ASP A 281 14.26 -12.21 -21.13
CA ASP A 281 14.59 -12.64 -22.48
C ASP A 281 15.50 -11.59 -23.16
N PRO A 282 16.81 -11.85 -23.26
CA PRO A 282 17.76 -10.95 -23.92
C PRO A 282 17.45 -10.68 -25.40
N ASP A 283 16.67 -11.53 -26.06
CA ASP A 283 16.28 -11.37 -27.47
C ASP A 283 14.93 -10.63 -27.62
N HIS A 284 14.27 -10.26 -26.52
CA HIS A 284 13.02 -9.50 -26.55
C HIS A 284 13.26 -8.12 -27.19
N PRO A 285 12.37 -7.64 -28.08
CA PRO A 285 12.56 -6.36 -28.76
C PRO A 285 12.73 -5.17 -27.81
N ASP A 286 12.09 -5.24 -26.63
CA ASP A 286 12.14 -4.20 -25.62
C ASP A 286 13.19 -4.47 -24.51
N HIS A 287 14.04 -5.51 -24.63
CA HIS A 287 14.97 -5.91 -23.55
C HIS A 287 15.93 -4.78 -23.17
N GLU A 288 16.62 -4.19 -24.15
CA GLU A 288 17.63 -3.15 -23.92
C GLU A 288 17.00 -1.91 -23.26
N ASP A 289 15.87 -1.44 -23.79
CA ASP A 289 15.12 -0.30 -23.25
C ASP A 289 14.66 -0.56 -21.80
N MET A 290 14.19 -1.78 -21.51
CA MET A 290 13.71 -2.15 -20.18
C MET A 290 14.84 -2.32 -19.17
N VAL A 291 16.01 -2.81 -19.58
CA VAL A 291 17.21 -2.86 -18.72
C VAL A 291 17.70 -1.44 -18.40
N GLU A 292 17.70 -0.54 -19.39
CA GLU A 292 18.08 0.86 -19.17
C GLU A 292 17.10 1.55 -18.20
N TRP A 293 15.80 1.37 -18.42
CA TRP A 293 14.76 1.98 -17.59
C TRP A 293 14.75 1.43 -16.15
N ALA A 294 14.74 0.12 -16.00
CA ALA A 294 14.66 -0.53 -14.69
C ALA A 294 15.97 -0.43 -13.90
N GLY A 295 17.10 -0.36 -14.60
CA GLY A 295 18.42 -0.54 -14.01
C GLY A 295 18.61 -1.96 -13.46
N GLU A 296 19.46 -2.10 -12.43
CA GLU A 296 19.69 -3.39 -11.78
C GLU A 296 18.55 -3.70 -10.80
N ILE A 297 17.62 -4.54 -11.23
CA ILE A 297 16.54 -5.06 -10.38
C ILE A 297 16.67 -6.57 -10.30
N ASP A 298 16.79 -7.10 -9.08
CA ASP A 298 16.50 -8.51 -8.80
C ASP A 298 15.08 -8.63 -8.20
N PRO A 299 14.10 -9.15 -8.96
CA PRO A 299 12.73 -9.29 -8.47
C PRO A 299 12.58 -10.29 -7.31
N GLU A 300 13.58 -11.15 -7.07
CA GLU A 300 13.55 -12.10 -5.96
C GLU A 300 14.22 -11.57 -4.69
N GLU A 301 15.02 -10.51 -4.79
CA GLU A 301 15.76 -9.93 -3.68
C GLU A 301 14.84 -9.26 -2.65
N PHE A 302 15.09 -9.51 -1.37
CA PHE A 302 14.41 -8.84 -0.27
C PHE A 302 15.33 -8.78 0.95
N ASP A 303 15.80 -7.59 1.27
CA ASP A 303 16.65 -7.34 2.45
C ASP A 303 15.79 -6.99 3.67
N LEU A 304 15.67 -7.96 4.59
CA LEU A 304 14.92 -7.79 5.83
C LEU A 304 15.62 -6.84 6.83
N GLU A 305 16.95 -6.81 6.82
CA GLU A 305 17.73 -5.98 7.75
C GLU A 305 17.62 -4.53 7.34
N GLU A 306 17.80 -4.23 6.05
CA GLU A 306 17.67 -2.87 5.49
C GLU A 306 16.28 -2.28 5.76
N VAL A 307 15.21 -3.05 5.51
CA VAL A 307 13.84 -2.62 5.81
C VAL A 307 13.70 -2.27 7.30
N ASN A 308 14.24 -3.09 8.19
CA ASN A 308 14.15 -2.84 9.63
C ASN A 308 15.00 -1.65 10.10
N GLU A 309 16.16 -1.41 9.49
CA GLU A 309 16.94 -0.19 9.72
C GLU A 309 16.19 1.06 9.27
N CYS A 310 15.46 0.97 8.15
CA CYS A 310 14.59 2.04 7.69
C CYS A 310 13.42 2.28 8.64
N LEU A 311 12.74 1.21 9.10
CA LEU A 311 11.61 1.32 10.03
C LEU A 311 11.98 1.94 11.38
N LYS A 312 13.22 1.74 11.87
CA LYS A 312 13.71 2.37 13.10
C LYS A 312 13.69 3.91 13.04
N ARG A 313 13.72 4.50 11.85
CA ARG A 313 13.74 5.95 11.66
C ARG A 313 12.36 6.61 11.78
N LEU A 314 11.28 5.82 11.80
CA LEU A 314 9.91 6.29 12.04
C LEU A 314 9.56 6.45 13.53
N GLN A 315 10.52 6.17 14.42
CA GLN A 315 10.32 6.09 15.88
C GLN A 315 10.49 7.43 16.59
#